data_AF-A0A2U2DGF5-F1
#
_entry.id   AF-A0A2U2DGF5-F1
#
_cell.length_a   1.000
_cell.length_b   1.000
_cell.length_c   1.000
_cell.angle_alpha   90.00
_cell.angle_beta   90.00
_cell.angle_gamma   90.00
#
_symmetry.space_group_name_H-M   'P 1'
#
loop_
_entity.id
_entity.type
_entity.pdbx_description
1 polymer ?
#
loop_
_entity_poly.entity_id
_entity_poly.type
_entity_poly.pdbx_seq_one_letter_code
_entity_poly.pdbx_strand_id
1 'polypeptide(L)'
;MAPLPKPMSRAAFVIEAAIAEGRTAEALQKLVHALRQDQDDKAVRRLAADWIERIGLPPGAPKALRQGAPALREEWLEIADMVAGLQAQSKTYTEAVQETAAHFGYSERHVQACVADWKSAVSQSQTD
;
A
#
# COMPACT_ATOMS: atom_id res chain seq x y z
N MET A 1 -8.29 -37.97 18.37
CA MET A 1 -8.76 -36.73 19.03
C MET A 1 -9.75 -36.06 18.10
N ALA A 2 -10.93 -35.69 18.59
CA ALA A 2 -11.88 -34.90 17.82
C ALA A 2 -11.33 -33.46 17.64
N PRO A 3 -11.49 -32.82 16.48
CA PRO A 3 -11.06 -31.44 16.28
C PRO A 3 -11.82 -30.52 17.24
N LEU A 4 -11.10 -29.61 17.90
CA LEU A 4 -11.71 -28.61 18.77
C LEU A 4 -12.66 -27.72 17.95
N PRO A 5 -13.82 -27.31 18.52
CA PRO A 5 -14.77 -26.46 17.83
C PRO A 5 -14.12 -25.12 17.44
N LYS A 6 -14.43 -24.63 16.24
CA LYS A 6 -13.90 -23.36 15.75
C LYS A 6 -14.48 -22.20 16.59
N PRO A 7 -13.68 -21.17 16.92
CA PRO A 7 -14.19 -19.97 17.56
C PRO A 7 -15.21 -19.28 16.64
N MET A 8 -16.33 -18.82 17.19
CA MET A 8 -17.39 -18.14 16.44
C MET A 8 -17.46 -16.68 16.85
N SER A 9 -17.66 -15.78 15.87
CA SER A 9 -17.88 -14.36 16.10
C SER A 9 -18.82 -13.78 15.06
N ARG A 10 -19.69 -12.86 15.50
CA ARG A 10 -20.57 -12.11 14.59
C ARG A 10 -19.78 -11.23 13.63
N ALA A 11 -18.67 -10.65 14.09
CA ALA A 11 -17.79 -9.85 13.25
C ALA A 11 -17.11 -10.73 12.18
N ALA A 12 -16.60 -11.89 12.58
CA ALA A 12 -16.02 -12.86 11.66
C ALA A 12 -17.02 -13.31 10.59
N PHE A 13 -18.27 -13.59 10.96
CA PHE A 13 -19.33 -13.99 10.01
C PHE A 13 -19.60 -12.92 8.95
N VAL A 14 -19.66 -11.64 9.33
CA VAL A 14 -19.88 -10.53 8.39
C VAL A 14 -18.70 -10.36 7.42
N ILE A 15 -17.48 -10.59 7.90
CA ILE A 15 -16.27 -10.52 7.07
C ILE A 15 -16.24 -11.72 6.10
N GLU A 16 -16.53 -12.93 6.57
CA GLU A 16 -16.61 -14.13 5.72
C GLU A 16 -17.66 -14.00 4.62
N ALA A 17 -18.84 -13.43 4.93
CA ALA A 17 -19.86 -13.16 3.93
C ALA A 17 -19.37 -12.18 2.84
N ALA A 18 -18.70 -11.09 3.24
CA ALA A 18 -18.12 -10.14 2.28
C ALA A 18 -17.03 -10.79 1.40
N ILE A 19 -16.23 -11.71 1.95
CA ILE A 19 -15.25 -12.49 1.18
C ILE A 19 -15.96 -13.41 0.17
N ALA A 20 -16.99 -14.14 0.61
CA ALA A 20 -17.74 -15.08 -0.23
C ALA A 20 -18.45 -14.40 -1.41
N GLU A 21 -18.88 -13.15 -1.21
CA GLU A 21 -19.52 -12.31 -2.22
C GLU A 21 -18.52 -11.58 -3.13
N GLY A 22 -17.20 -11.78 -2.95
CA GLY A 22 -16.16 -11.15 -3.76
C GLY A 22 -15.92 -9.66 -3.45
N ARG A 23 -16.50 -9.13 -2.36
CA ARG A 23 -16.33 -7.74 -1.90
C ARG A 23 -15.04 -7.59 -1.09
N THR A 24 -13.90 -7.89 -1.72
CA THR A 24 -12.58 -8.02 -1.08
C THR A 24 -12.12 -6.74 -0.36
N ALA A 25 -12.34 -5.56 -0.96
CA ALA A 25 -11.96 -4.27 -0.37
C ALA A 25 -12.73 -3.98 0.92
N GLU A 26 -14.05 -4.23 0.91
CA GLU A 26 -14.91 -4.05 2.09
C GLU A 26 -14.59 -5.08 3.18
N ALA A 27 -14.34 -6.34 2.80
CA ALA A 27 -13.91 -7.38 3.73
C ALA A 27 -12.60 -6.98 4.44
N LEU A 28 -11.65 -6.38 3.71
CA LEU A 28 -10.35 -5.99 4.25
C LEU A 28 -10.49 -4.82 5.22
N GLN A 29 -11.28 -3.81 4.84
CA GLN A 29 -11.57 -2.68 5.71
C GLN A 29 -12.22 -3.13 7.03
N LYS A 30 -13.21 -4.04 6.95
CA LYS A 30 -13.87 -4.61 8.14
C LYS A 30 -12.94 -5.46 8.98
N LEU A 31 -12.06 -6.26 8.37
CA LEU A 31 -11.05 -7.04 9.08
C LEU A 31 -10.06 -6.14 9.82
N VAL A 32 -9.50 -5.13 9.16
CA VAL A 32 -8.55 -4.18 9.77
C VAL A 32 -9.22 -3.39 10.89
N HIS A 33 -10.47 -2.97 10.70
CA HIS A 33 -11.24 -2.30 11.74
C HIS A 33 -11.42 -3.20 12.96
N ALA A 34 -11.81 -4.46 12.76
CA ALA A 34 -11.99 -5.42 13.84
C ALA A 34 -10.67 -5.71 14.60
N LEU A 35 -9.55 -5.80 13.90
CA LEU A 35 -8.22 -6.00 14.51
C LEU A 35 -7.72 -4.77 15.30
N ARG A 36 -8.12 -3.56 14.92
CA ARG A 36 -7.71 -2.30 15.57
C ARG A 36 -8.53 -1.95 16.81
N GLN A 37 -9.73 -2.53 16.98
CA GLN A 37 -10.62 -2.20 18.09
C GLN A 37 -10.22 -2.84 19.44
N ASP A 38 -9.02 -3.42 19.54
CA ASP A 38 -8.43 -4.05 20.74
C ASP A 38 -9.38 -5.04 21.46
N GLN A 39 -10.30 -5.65 20.71
CA GLN A 39 -11.10 -6.78 21.16
C GLN A 39 -10.35 -8.06 20.81
N ASP A 40 -10.00 -8.86 21.82
CA ASP A 40 -9.24 -10.11 21.69
C ASP A 40 -10.04 -11.25 21.00
N ASP A 41 -10.63 -10.98 19.83
CA ASP A 41 -11.50 -11.90 19.12
C ASP A 41 -10.69 -13.02 18.43
N LYS A 42 -10.71 -14.20 19.04
CA LYS A 42 -10.05 -15.41 18.53
C LYS A 42 -10.54 -15.84 17.15
N ALA A 43 -11.81 -15.59 16.82
CA ALA A 43 -12.36 -15.93 15.50
C ALA A 43 -11.85 -14.96 14.43
N VAL A 44 -11.79 -13.65 14.74
CA VAL A 44 -11.25 -12.64 13.82
C VAL A 44 -9.75 -12.86 13.57
N ARG A 45 -8.95 -13.16 14.60
CA ARG A 45 -7.52 -13.48 14.42
C ARG A 45 -7.29 -14.73 13.59
N ARG A 46 -8.07 -15.78 13.83
CA ARG A 46 -8.02 -16.99 13.02
C ARG A 46 -8.39 -16.70 11.57
N LEU A 47 -9.47 -15.95 11.35
CA LEU A 47 -9.89 -15.53 10.01
C LEU A 47 -8.81 -14.70 9.33
N ALA A 48 -8.16 -13.77 10.05
CA ALA A 48 -7.04 -13.00 9.53
C ALA A 48 -5.86 -13.88 9.15
N ALA A 49 -5.48 -14.85 9.99
CA ALA A 49 -4.40 -15.80 9.70
C ALA A 49 -4.75 -16.67 8.48
N ASP A 50 -5.95 -17.28 8.46
CA ASP A 50 -6.44 -18.08 7.33
C ASP A 50 -6.48 -17.24 6.04
N TRP A 51 -6.82 -15.95 6.15
CA TRP A 51 -6.88 -15.04 5.00
C TRP A 51 -5.49 -14.57 4.57
N ILE A 52 -4.54 -14.36 5.48
CA ILE A 52 -3.13 -14.09 5.17
C ILE A 52 -2.46 -15.32 4.54
N GLU A 53 -2.76 -16.53 5.02
CA GLU A 53 -2.27 -17.78 4.44
C GLU A 53 -2.87 -18.01 3.05
N ARG A 54 -4.16 -17.71 2.86
CA ARG A 54 -4.84 -17.81 1.55
C ARG A 54 -4.48 -16.68 0.58
N ILE A 55 -4.23 -15.48 1.08
CA ILE A 55 -3.69 -14.32 0.33
C ILE A 55 -2.16 -14.24 0.49
N GLY A 56 -1.47 -15.34 0.79
CA GLY A 56 -0.02 -15.39 0.65
C GLY A 56 0.28 -14.99 -0.79
N LEU A 57 0.70 -13.74 -0.97
CA LEU A 57 0.40 -12.90 -2.14
C LEU A 57 0.58 -13.67 -3.45
N PRO A 58 -0.50 -13.93 -4.23
CA PRO A 58 -0.31 -14.52 -5.54
C PRO A 58 0.63 -13.62 -6.35
N PRO A 59 1.53 -14.19 -7.19
CA PRO A 59 2.45 -13.39 -7.99
C PRO A 59 1.66 -12.34 -8.80
N GLY A 60 1.96 -11.05 -8.55
CA GLY A 60 1.23 -9.92 -9.14
C GLY A 60 0.26 -9.20 -8.21
N ALA A 61 -0.05 -9.72 -7.02
CA ALA A 61 -0.89 -9.03 -6.04
C ALA A 61 -0.33 -7.66 -5.60
N PRO A 62 0.99 -7.47 -5.36
CA PRO A 62 1.56 -6.14 -5.13
C PRO A 62 1.34 -5.17 -6.30
N LYS A 63 1.27 -5.69 -7.53
CA LYS A 63 0.96 -4.90 -8.74
C LYS A 63 -0.55 -4.61 -8.81
N ALA A 64 -1.41 -5.58 -8.51
CA ALA A 64 -2.87 -5.41 -8.49
C ALA A 64 -3.36 -4.46 -7.39
N LEU A 65 -2.72 -4.49 -6.21
CA LEU A 65 -2.95 -3.55 -5.10
C LEU A 65 -2.53 -2.11 -5.46
N ARG A 66 -1.62 -1.96 -6.44
CA ARG A 66 -1.24 -0.67 -7.04
C ARG A 66 -2.01 -0.37 -8.34
N GLN A 67 -3.12 -1.06 -8.60
CA GLN A 67 -3.89 -0.94 -9.84
C GLN A 67 -3.05 -1.11 -11.14
N GLY A 68 -2.00 -1.91 -11.08
CA GLY A 68 -1.08 -2.10 -12.20
C GLY A 68 0.19 -1.25 -12.13
N ALA A 69 0.28 -0.27 -11.23
CA ALA A 69 1.42 0.62 -11.14
C ALA A 69 2.71 -0.09 -10.68
N PRO A 70 3.88 0.34 -11.16
CA PRO A 70 5.17 -0.20 -10.73
C PRO A 70 5.44 0.09 -9.25
N ALA A 71 6.31 -0.71 -8.63
CA ALA A 71 6.82 -0.40 -7.31
C ALA A 71 7.77 0.78 -7.47
N LEU A 72 7.43 1.94 -6.92
CA LEU A 72 8.42 2.98 -6.71
C LEU A 72 9.45 2.42 -5.72
N ARG A 73 10.73 2.47 -6.09
CA ARG A 73 11.81 2.16 -5.16
C ARG A 73 11.80 3.23 -4.07
N GLU A 74 12.06 2.84 -2.83
CA GLU A 74 12.07 3.75 -1.66
C GLU A 74 12.95 4.99 -1.92
N GLU A 75 14.14 4.77 -2.45
CA GLU A 75 15.07 5.81 -2.90
C GLU A 75 14.49 6.74 -3.98
N TRP A 76 13.64 6.24 -4.88
CA TRP A 76 13.01 7.09 -5.91
C TRP A 76 11.97 8.03 -5.31
N LEU A 77 11.30 7.59 -4.24
CA LEU A 77 10.37 8.41 -3.49
C LEU A 77 11.11 9.50 -2.72
N GLU A 78 12.23 9.18 -2.09
CA GLU A 78 13.09 10.15 -1.40
C GLU A 78 13.62 11.23 -2.36
N ILE A 79 14.07 10.83 -3.55
CA ILE A 79 14.50 11.76 -4.61
C ILE A 79 13.35 12.70 -5.01
N ALA A 80 12.16 12.16 -5.26
CA ALA A 80 11.01 12.96 -5.69
C ALA A 80 10.53 13.91 -4.58
N ASP A 81 10.54 13.46 -3.33
CA ASP A 81 10.15 14.24 -2.16
C ASP A 81 11.13 15.39 -1.90
N MET A 82 12.44 15.13 -2.04
CA MET A 82 13.46 16.18 -1.94
C MET A 82 13.26 17.27 -3.02
N VAL A 83 13.01 16.89 -4.28
CA VAL A 83 12.73 17.87 -5.35
C VAL A 83 11.48 18.68 -5.01
N ALA A 84 10.40 18.03 -4.58
CA ALA A 84 9.16 18.72 -4.19
C ALA A 84 9.38 19.68 -3.02
N GLY A 85 10.14 19.27 -2.01
CA GLY A 85 10.51 20.09 -0.86
C GLY A 85 11.35 21.31 -1.24
N LEU A 86 12.29 21.17 -2.17
CA LEU A 86 13.09 22.29 -2.69
C LEU A 86 12.23 23.27 -3.51
N GLN A 87 11.29 22.77 -4.31
CA GLN A 87 10.33 23.62 -5.02
C GLN A 87 9.41 24.38 -4.06
N ALA A 88 8.98 23.75 -2.96
CA ALA A 88 8.21 24.41 -1.90
C ALA A 88 9.00 25.53 -1.20
N GLN A 89 10.33 25.45 -1.20
CA GLN A 89 11.25 26.47 -0.72
C GLN A 89 11.57 27.54 -1.78
N SER A 90 10.73 27.68 -2.81
CA SER A 90 10.86 28.65 -3.90
C SER A 90 12.07 28.43 -4.84
N LYS A 91 12.73 27.26 -4.80
CA LYS A 91 13.73 26.92 -5.81
C LYS A 91 13.06 26.59 -7.14
N THR A 92 13.70 26.96 -8.25
CA THR A 92 13.24 26.54 -9.57
C THR A 92 13.37 25.02 -9.72
N TYR A 93 12.60 24.43 -10.64
CA TYR A 93 12.68 22.99 -10.91
C TYR A 93 14.11 22.56 -11.28
N THR A 94 14.79 23.36 -12.09
CA THR A 94 16.17 23.08 -12.52
C THR A 94 17.13 23.06 -11.35
N GLU A 95 17.07 24.05 -10.46
CA GLU A 95 17.91 24.12 -9.26
C GLU A 95 17.62 22.95 -8.31
N ALA A 96 16.34 22.63 -8.10
CA ALA A 96 15.93 21.51 -7.27
C ALA A 96 16.45 20.16 -7.79
N VAL A 97 16.41 19.95 -9.12
CA VAL A 97 16.95 18.75 -9.76
C VAL A 97 18.47 18.68 -9.62
N GLN A 98 19.17 19.78 -9.84
CA GLN A 98 20.64 19.84 -9.73
C GLN A 98 21.12 19.55 -8.31
N GLU A 99 20.48 20.15 -7.32
CA GLU A 99 20.82 19.95 -5.90
C GLU A 99 20.49 18.54 -5.42
N THR A 100 19.35 18.00 -5.84
CA THR A 100 18.99 16.60 -5.55
C THR A 100 19.96 15.63 -6.22
N ALA A 101 20.35 15.90 -7.47
CA ALA A 101 21.35 15.10 -8.20
C ALA A 101 22.71 15.10 -7.47
N ALA A 102 23.15 16.26 -6.99
CA ALA A 102 24.37 16.39 -6.21
C ALA A 102 24.27 15.68 -4.84
N HIS A 103 23.11 15.76 -4.18
CA HIS A 103 22.89 15.14 -2.87
C HIS A 103 22.97 13.61 -2.93
N PHE A 104 22.28 13.00 -3.90
CA PHE A 104 22.22 11.53 -4.04
C PHE A 104 23.33 10.95 -4.93
N GLY A 105 24.16 11.80 -5.56
CA GLY A 105 25.23 11.35 -6.47
C GLY A 105 24.72 10.77 -7.80
N TYR A 106 23.54 11.19 -8.25
CA TYR A 106 22.91 10.73 -9.49
C TYR A 106 23.00 11.75 -10.62
N SER A 107 22.75 11.30 -11.85
CA SER A 107 22.55 12.22 -12.98
C SER A 107 21.21 12.97 -12.86
N GLU A 108 21.17 14.21 -13.32
CA GLU A 108 19.92 15.01 -13.37
C GLU A 108 18.79 14.28 -14.12
N ARG A 109 19.14 13.54 -15.18
CA ARG A 109 18.19 12.74 -15.96
C ARG A 109 17.54 11.63 -15.12
N HIS A 110 18.28 11.04 -14.19
CA HIS A 110 17.74 10.03 -13.27
C HIS A 110 16.75 10.65 -12.28
N VAL A 111 17.10 11.81 -11.72
CA VAL A 111 16.22 12.57 -10.82
C VAL A 111 14.92 12.97 -11.53
N GLN A 112 15.01 13.48 -12.76
CA GLN A 112 13.84 13.84 -13.56
C GLN A 112 12.92 12.64 -13.84
N ALA A 113 13.48 11.46 -14.11
CA ALA A 113 12.71 10.23 -14.29
C ALA A 113 11.95 9.84 -13.01
N CYS A 114 12.62 9.90 -11.84
CA CYS A 114 11.98 9.62 -10.55
C CYS A 114 10.80 10.57 -10.28
N VAL A 115 10.98 11.87 -10.56
CA VAL A 115 9.92 12.88 -10.41
C VAL A 115 8.76 12.61 -11.36
N ALA A 116 9.02 12.24 -12.61
CA ALA A 116 7.98 11.92 -13.60
C ALA A 116 7.16 10.69 -13.19
N ASP A 117 7.83 9.64 -12.72
CA ASP A 117 7.18 8.42 -12.24
C ASP A 117 6.34 8.68 -11.00
N TRP A 118 6.84 9.47 -10.05
CA TRP A 118 6.09 9.90 -8.87
C TRP A 118 4.85 10.72 -9.23
N LYS A 119 4.98 11.73 -10.10
CA LYS A 119 3.83 12.53 -10.58
C LYS A 119 2.77 11.67 -11.27
N SER A 120 3.20 10.66 -12.02
CA SER A 120 2.30 9.72 -12.69
C SER A 120 1.53 8.86 -11.67
N ALA A 121 2.22 8.37 -10.64
CA ALA A 121 1.60 7.61 -9.55
C ALA A 121 0.63 8.44 -8.70
N VAL A 122 0.94 9.71 -8.44
CA VAL A 122 0.05 10.63 -7.70
C VAL A 122 -1.19 10.99 -8.53
N SER A 123 -1.03 11.29 -9.82
CA SER A 123 -2.16 11.64 -10.69
C SER A 123 -3.16 10.48 -10.83
N GLN A 124 -2.66 9.24 -10.91
CA GLN A 124 -3.49 8.05 -11.04
C GLN A 124 -4.29 7.74 -9.76
N SER A 125 -3.76 8.06 -8.58
CA SER A 125 -4.46 7.82 -7.31
C SER A 125 -5.53 8.86 -6.96
N GLN A 126 -5.60 9.99 -7.68
CA GLN A 126 -6.59 11.07 -7.46
C GLN A 126 -7.79 11.02 -8.41
N THR A 127 -7.79 10.14 -9.41
CA THR A 127 -8.83 10.10 -10.47
C THR A 127 -9.93 9.06 -10.18
N ASP A 128 -9.85 8.31 -9.08
CA ASP A 128 -10.85 7.36 -8.58
C ASP A 128 -11.41 7.82 -7.22
#